data_AF-A0A353PAK4-F1
#
_entry.id   AF-A0A353PAK4-F1
#
_cell.length_a   1.000
_cell.length_b   1.000
_cell.length_c   1.000
_cell.angle_alpha   90.00
_cell.angle_beta   90.00
_cell.angle_gamma   90.00
#
_symmetry.space_group_name_H-M   'P 1'
#
loop_
_entity.id
_entity.type
_entity.pdbx_description
1 polymer ?
#
loop_
_entity_poly.entity_id
_entity_poly.type
_entity_poly.pdbx_seq_one_letter_code
_entity_poly.pdbx_strand_id
1 'polypeptide(L)'
;MSTDRVDVAAVKAYLLDLQSRLCSAVEAVEDGTRFHEDLWERPDGGGGRTRVLADGPLMEQAGINFSHVHGHQLPPSATAQRPELAGCSFQ
;
A
#
# COMPACT_ATOMS: atom_id res chain seq x y z
N MET A 1 -30.79 -11.03 -6.77
CA MET A 1 -29.52 -10.57 -7.39
C MET A 1 -28.54 -10.38 -6.25
N SER A 2 -27.47 -11.19 -6.18
CA SER A 2 -26.49 -11.09 -5.11
C SER A 2 -25.70 -9.79 -5.28
N THR A 3 -25.89 -8.84 -4.39
CA THR A 3 -25.00 -7.68 -4.22
C THR A 3 -23.78 -8.14 -3.45
N ASP A 4 -22.88 -8.83 -4.13
CA ASP A 4 -21.57 -9.18 -3.57
C ASP A 4 -20.69 -7.91 -3.66
N ARG A 5 -20.95 -6.98 -2.74
CA ARG A 5 -20.26 -5.70 -2.67
C ARG A 5 -18.94 -5.96 -1.95
N VAL A 6 -17.83 -5.78 -2.66
CA VAL A 6 -16.48 -5.96 -2.10
C VAL A 6 -16.32 -5.07 -0.86
N ASP A 7 -15.93 -5.70 0.25
CA ASP A 7 -15.61 -5.00 1.49
C ASP A 7 -14.17 -4.46 1.43
N VAL A 8 -14.05 -3.22 0.97
CA VAL A 8 -12.76 -2.52 0.85
C VAL A 8 -12.11 -2.31 2.23
N ALA A 9 -12.89 -2.17 3.30
CA ALA A 9 -12.35 -1.99 4.64
C ALA A 9 -11.69 -3.28 5.15
N ALA A 10 -12.30 -4.44 4.89
CA ALA A 10 -11.72 -5.74 5.20
C ALA A 10 -10.40 -5.97 4.44
N VAL A 11 -10.36 -5.63 3.15
CA VAL A 11 -9.13 -5.73 2.33
C VAL A 11 -8.05 -4.79 2.86
N LYS A 12 -8.39 -3.53 3.18
CA LYS A 12 -7.45 -2.56 3.77
C LYS A 12 -6.86 -3.09 5.09
N ALA A 13 -7.71 -3.60 5.99
CA ALA A 13 -7.27 -4.16 7.26
C ALA A 13 -6.31 -5.34 7.07
N TYR A 14 -6.64 -6.25 6.16
CA TYR A 14 -5.78 -7.37 5.81
C TYR A 14 -4.42 -6.93 5.27
N LEU A 15 -4.38 -5.95 4.35
CA LEU A 15 -3.12 -5.49 3.76
C LEU A 15 -2.23 -4.74 4.77
N LEU A 16 -2.82 -3.97 5.69
CA LEU A 16 -2.08 -3.34 6.79
C LEU A 16 -1.49 -4.36 7.76
N ASP A 17 -2.26 -5.41 8.09
CA ASP A 17 -1.78 -6.54 8.90
C ASP A 17 -0.67 -7.32 8.18
N LEU A 18 -0.83 -7.56 6.88
CA LEU A 18 0.18 -8.21 6.05
C LEU A 18 1.51 -7.45 6.05
N GLN A 19 1.48 -6.13 5.86
CA GLN A 19 2.69 -5.31 5.96
C GLN A 19 3.36 -5.47 7.34
N SER A 20 2.57 -5.44 8.42
CA SER A 20 3.11 -5.60 9.78
C SER A 20 3.79 -6.97 9.96
N ARG A 21 3.15 -8.06 9.53
CA ARG A 21 3.72 -9.41 9.62
C ARG A 21 4.99 -9.58 8.79
N LEU A 22 5.02 -9.02 7.58
CA LEU A 22 6.21 -9.10 6.73
C LEU A 22 7.37 -8.28 7.33
N CYS A 23 7.10 -7.09 7.88
CA CYS A 23 8.13 -6.32 8.58
C CYS A 23 8.69 -7.11 9.77
N SER A 24 7.83 -7.68 10.62
CA SER A 24 8.29 -8.48 11.77
C SER A 24 9.08 -9.72 11.35
N ALA A 25 8.72 -10.36 10.24
CA ALA A 25 9.46 -11.52 9.72
C ALA A 25 10.86 -11.11 9.22
N VAL A 26 10.99 -9.95 8.58
CA VAL A 26 12.30 -9.42 8.17
C VAL A 26 13.12 -8.97 9.37
N GLU A 27 12.54 -8.23 10.32
CA GLU A 27 13.23 -7.81 11.56
C GLU A 27 13.67 -9.00 12.43
N ALA A 28 13.03 -10.16 12.31
CA ALA A 28 13.44 -11.37 13.04
C ALA A 28 14.75 -11.99 12.51
N VAL A 29 15.15 -11.68 11.27
CA VAL A 29 16.40 -12.15 10.66
C VAL A 29 17.47 -11.07 10.55
N GLU A 30 17.11 -9.81 10.79
CA GLU A 30 18.04 -8.68 10.90
C GLU A 30 18.45 -8.50 12.37
N ASP A 31 19.74 -8.64 12.68
CA ASP A 31 20.24 -8.49 14.06
C ASP A 31 20.24 -7.01 14.49
N GLY A 32 19.16 -6.59 15.15
CA GLY A 32 19.03 -5.27 15.77
C GLY A 32 18.55 -4.14 14.84
N THR A 33 18.52 -4.35 13.52
CA THR A 33 18.03 -3.37 12.55
C THR A 33 16.51 -3.45 12.40
N ARG A 34 15.84 -2.28 12.35
CA ARG A 34 14.38 -2.16 12.29
C ARG A 34 13.91 -1.30 11.13
N PHE A 35 12.64 -1.47 10.75
CA PHE A 35 12.02 -0.57 9.79
C PHE A 35 11.79 0.82 10.40
N HIS A 36 12.16 1.85 9.65
CA HIS A 36 11.67 3.21 9.80
C HIS A 36 10.32 3.36 9.09
N GLU A 37 9.33 3.90 9.79
CA GLU A 37 8.00 4.16 9.24
C GLU A 37 7.84 5.62 8.83
N ASP A 38 7.32 5.82 7.63
CA ASP A 38 6.88 7.12 7.14
C ASP A 38 5.41 7.05 6.70
N LEU A 39 4.57 7.83 7.39
CA LEU A 39 3.15 7.97 7.10
C LEU A 39 2.94 9.21 6.26
N TRP A 40 2.23 9.05 5.15
CA TRP A 40 2.01 10.14 4.21
C TRP A 40 0.59 10.14 3.68
N GLU A 41 0.15 11.32 3.28
CA GLU A 41 -1.16 11.57 2.69
C GLU A 41 -1.00 12.22 1.32
N ARG A 42 -1.94 11.98 0.41
CA ARG A 42 -1.99 12.70 -0.87
C ARG A 42 -2.96 13.87 -0.78
N PRO A 43 -2.61 15.05 -1.30
CA PRO A 43 -3.56 16.14 -1.46
C PRO A 43 -4.83 15.73 -2.21
N ASP A 44 -4.68 14.87 -3.22
CA ASP A 44 -5.78 14.40 -4.08
C ASP A 44 -6.58 13.24 -3.48
N GLY A 45 -6.20 12.72 -2.30
CA GLY A 45 -6.94 11.69 -1.58
C GLY A 45 -6.16 10.40 -1.29
N GLY A 46 -6.37 9.90 -0.08
CA GLY A 46 -5.75 8.69 0.45
C GLY A 46 -4.32 8.94 0.93
N GLY A 47 -3.50 7.89 0.91
CA GLY A 47 -2.14 7.96 1.44
C GLY A 47 -1.50 6.59 1.55
N GLY A 48 -0.52 6.47 2.45
CA GLY A 48 0.19 5.23 2.64
C GLY A 48 1.07 5.21 3.87
N ARG A 49 1.69 4.04 4.06
CA ARG A 49 2.66 3.75 5.08
C ARG A 49 3.85 3.11 4.40
N THR A 50 4.91 3.89 4.27
CA THR A 50 6.19 3.43 3.76
C THR A 50 6.99 2.89 4.94
N ARG A 51 7.56 1.68 4.81
CA ARG A 51 8.49 1.15 5.81
C ARG A 51 9.77 0.75 5.13
N VAL A 52 10.88 1.36 5.54
CA VAL A 52 12.21 1.09 4.98
C VAL A 52 13.16 0.68 6.10
N LEU A 53 13.90 -0.40 5.86
CA LEU A 53 15.04 -0.84 6.67
C LEU A 53 16.28 -0.62 5.81
N ALA A 54 17.33 -0.04 6.38
CA ALA A 54 18.61 0.18 5.70
C ALA A 54 19.75 -0.19 6.65
N ASP A 55 20.92 -0.47 6.05
CA ASP A 55 22.14 -0.84 6.78
C ASP A 55 21.94 -2.09 7.67
N GLY A 56 21.16 -3.05 7.16
CA GLY A 56 20.93 -4.33 7.82
C GLY A 56 22.13 -5.27 7.67
N PRO A 57 22.44 -6.10 8.70
CA PRO A 57 23.50 -7.10 8.61
C PRO A 57 23.24 -8.19 7.57
N LEU A 58 21.98 -8.46 7.20
CA LEU A 58 21.63 -9.44 6.17
C LEU A 58 21.16 -8.75 4.88
N MET A 59 20.22 -7.80 4.98
CA MET A 59 19.75 -6.98 3.88
C MET A 59 20.36 -5.59 3.94
N GLU A 60 21.12 -5.21 2.91
CA GLU A 60 21.62 -3.84 2.75
C GLU A 60 20.45 -2.82 2.80
N GLN A 61 19.32 -3.16 2.17
CA GLN A 61 18.10 -2.37 2.25
C GLN A 61 16.85 -3.23 1.99
N ALA A 62 15.76 -2.95 2.69
CA ALA A 62 14.45 -3.56 2.48
C ALA A 62 13.33 -2.51 2.56
N GLY A 63 12.29 -2.67 1.72
CA GLY A 63 11.14 -1.77 1.70
C GLY A 63 9.83 -2.56 1.61
N ILE A 64 8.88 -2.28 2.51
CA ILE A 64 7.56 -2.89 2.51
C ILE A 64 6.54 -1.78 2.63
N ASN A 65 5.86 -1.46 1.53
CA ASN A 65 5.01 -0.28 1.44
C ASN A 65 3.54 -0.66 1.34
N PHE A 66 2.70 0.10 2.02
CA PHE A 66 1.25 0.05 1.87
C PHE A 66 0.77 1.38 1.32
N SER A 67 -0.13 1.33 0.34
CA SER A 67 -0.84 2.51 -0.14
C SER A 67 -2.32 2.19 -0.33
N HIS A 68 -3.13 3.19 -0.07
CA HIS A 68 -4.56 3.18 -0.35
C HIS A 68 -4.94 4.59 -0.76
N VAL A 69 -5.01 4.78 -2.08
CA VAL A 69 -5.17 6.08 -2.73
C VAL A 69 -6.50 6.10 -3.44
N HIS A 70 -7.16 7.25 -3.42
CA HIS A 70 -8.45 7.42 -4.08
C HIS A 70 -8.47 8.75 -4.81
N GLY A 71 -9.37 8.85 -5.78
CA GLY A 71 -9.52 10.07 -6.57
C GLY A 71 -10.79 10.06 -7.41
N HIS A 72 -11.13 11.25 -7.90
CA HIS A 72 -12.35 11.44 -8.70
C HIS A 72 -12.22 10.91 -10.13
N GLN A 73 -11.01 10.76 -10.65
CA GLN A 73 -10.78 10.35 -12.03
C GLN A 73 -9.54 9.44 -12.13
N LEU A 74 -9.72 8.30 -12.80
CA LEU A 74 -8.61 7.41 -13.15
C LEU A 74 -7.55 8.12 -14.02
N PRO A 75 -6.25 7.85 -13.81
CA PRO A 75 -5.19 8.46 -14.61
C PRO A 75 -5.23 7.97 -16.06
N PRO A 76 -4.72 8.76 -17.02
CA PRO A 76 -4.72 8.40 -18.45
C PRO A 76 -4.11 7.03 -18.75
N SER A 77 -3.10 6.61 -17.97
CA SER A 77 -2.48 5.29 -18.09
C SER A 77 -3.44 4.14 -17.77
N ALA A 78 -4.37 4.32 -16.84
CA ALA A 78 -5.37 3.31 -16.46
C ALA A 78 -6.55 3.25 -17.45
N THR A 79 -6.82 4.35 -18.16
CA THR A 79 -7.95 4.46 -19.10
C THR A 79 -7.53 4.26 -20.55
N ALA A 80 -6.23 4.24 -20.86
CA ALA A 80 -5.72 4.12 -22.23
C ALA A 80 -6.24 2.86 -22.97
N GLN A 81 -6.34 1.74 -22.26
CA GLN A 81 -6.86 0.48 -22.81
C GLN A 81 -8.34 0.24 -22.45
N ARG A 82 -8.95 1.13 -21.65
CA ARG A 82 -10.33 1.05 -21.15
C ARG A 82 -10.96 2.45 -21.12
N PRO A 83 -11.24 3.05 -22.30
CA PRO A 83 -11.71 4.43 -22.39
C PRO A 83 -13.03 4.67 -21.65
N GLU A 84 -13.86 3.62 -21.48
CA GLU A 84 -15.11 3.65 -20.74
C GLU A 84 -14.93 3.95 -19.24
N LEU A 85 -13.72 3.80 -18.71
CA LEU A 85 -13.38 4.13 -17.33
C LEU A 85 -12.91 5.58 -17.15
N ALA A 86 -12.80 6.34 -18.25
CA ALA A 86 -12.43 7.75 -18.17
C ALA A 86 -13.49 8.55 -17.39
N GLY A 87 -13.04 9.32 -16.41
CA GLY A 87 -13.92 10.09 -15.51
C GLY A 87 -14.51 9.28 -14.36
N CYS A 88 -14.26 7.98 -14.26
CA CYS A 88 -14.68 7.20 -13.10
C CYS A 88 -13.80 7.49 -11.87
N SER A 89 -14.43 7.57 -10.70
CA SER A 89 -13.74 7.57 -9.42
C SER A 89 -13.15 6.20 -9.10
N PHE A 90 -12.09 6.19 -8.29
CA PHE A 90 -11.43 4.97 -7.87
C PHE A 90 -10.98 5.04 -6.41
N GLN A 91 -10.71 3.86 -5.85
CA GLN A 91 -10.06 3.62 -4.55
C GLN A 91 -9.43 2.22 -4.55
#